data_AF-A0A250K3K2-F1
#
_entry.id   AF-A0A250K3K2-F1
#
_cell.length_a   1.000
_cell.length_b   1.000
_cell.length_c   1.000
_cell.angle_alpha   90.00
_cell.angle_beta   90.00
_cell.angle_gamma   90.00
#
_symmetry.space_group_name_H-M   'P 1'
#
loop_
_entity.id
_entity.type
_entity.pdbx_description
1 polymer ?
#
loop_
_entity_poly.entity_id
_entity_poly.type
_entity_poly.pdbx_seq_one_letter_code
_entity_poly.pdbx_strand_id
1 'polypeptide(L)'
;MPLYYVQNFTYDGPGSSKMYGAMGAHNHDQSNQFTKDCIAYLQAIGCVNVKETGSFASNQAEPLQGKEMRWDVLQSKWVKA
;
A
#
# COMPACT_ATOMS: atom_id res chain seq x y z
N MET A 1 -8.87 5.96 16.47
CA MET A 1 -8.47 4.74 15.74
C MET A 1 -7.49 5.16 14.65
N PRO A 2 -6.40 4.42 14.40
CA PRO A 2 -5.53 4.70 13.27
C PRO A 2 -6.33 4.59 11.97
N LEU A 3 -6.15 5.58 11.11
CA LEU A 3 -6.77 5.64 9.78
C LEU A 3 -5.81 5.02 8.77
N TYR A 4 -6.34 4.42 7.72
CA TYR A 4 -5.53 3.73 6.71
C TYR A 4 -5.81 4.22 5.28
N TYR A 5 -4.75 4.27 4.49
CA TYR A 5 -4.79 4.28 3.04
C TYR A 5 -5.03 2.85 2.54
N VAL A 6 -5.88 2.70 1.54
CA VAL A 6 -6.22 1.42 0.94
C VAL A 6 -6.18 1.55 -0.56
N GLN A 7 -5.45 0.63 -1.19
CA GLN A 7 -5.41 0.48 -2.64
C GLN A 7 -5.52 -1.00 -2.99
N ASN A 8 -6.38 -1.32 -3.95
CA ASN A 8 -6.44 -2.66 -4.51
C ASN A 8 -5.59 -2.75 -5.79
N PHE A 9 -5.10 -3.95 -6.04
CA PHE A 9 -4.23 -4.30 -7.15
C PHE A 9 -4.64 -5.65 -7.74
N THR A 10 -4.50 -5.79 -9.05
CA THR A 10 -4.56 -7.07 -9.77
C THR A 10 -3.19 -7.34 -10.39
N TYR A 11 -2.71 -8.57 -10.29
CA TYR A 11 -1.43 -9.02 -10.85
C TYR A 11 -1.42 -10.55 -10.94
N ASP A 12 -0.48 -11.09 -11.72
CA ASP A 12 -0.20 -12.51 -11.77
C ASP A 12 0.98 -12.82 -10.83
N GLY A 13 0.81 -13.79 -9.92
CA GLY A 13 1.85 -14.24 -8.99
C GLY A 13 1.44 -14.26 -7.51
N PRO A 14 2.38 -14.54 -6.60
CA PRO A 14 2.10 -14.63 -5.17
C PRO A 14 1.96 -13.23 -4.54
N GLY A 15 0.89 -12.98 -3.79
CA GLY A 15 0.74 -11.74 -3.02
C GLY A 15 -0.69 -11.45 -2.55
N SER A 16 -0.92 -10.28 -1.95
CA SER A 16 -2.27 -9.75 -1.66
C SER A 16 -2.72 -8.65 -2.64
N SER A 17 -3.94 -8.79 -3.17
CA SER A 17 -4.60 -7.81 -4.06
C SER A 17 -5.07 -6.54 -3.36
N LYS A 18 -4.90 -6.42 -2.04
CA LYS A 18 -5.37 -5.28 -1.25
C LYS A 18 -4.32 -4.95 -0.21
N MET A 19 -3.74 -3.76 -0.32
CA MET A 19 -2.68 -3.25 0.55
C MET A 19 -3.21 -2.10 1.40
N TYR A 20 -2.68 -1.99 2.61
CA TYR A 20 -3.10 -0.99 3.60
C TYR A 20 -1.89 -0.23 4.12
N GLY A 21 -1.95 1.09 4.19
CA GLY A 21 -0.87 1.92 4.75
C GLY A 21 -1.39 2.78 5.90
N ALA A 22 -0.81 2.67 7.09
CA ALA A 22 -1.23 3.48 8.24
C ALA A 22 -1.03 4.98 7.97
N MET A 23 -2.11 5.76 7.96
CA MET A 23 -2.08 7.22 7.81
C MET A 23 -1.48 7.87 9.06
N GLY A 24 -0.15 7.82 9.17
CA GLY A 24 0.61 8.45 10.26
C GLY A 24 0.87 9.94 10.03
N ALA A 25 0.79 10.42 8.79
CA ALA A 25 0.98 11.84 8.48
C ALA A 25 -0.11 12.34 7.53
N HIS A 26 -0.64 13.52 7.84
CA HIS A 26 -1.61 14.27 7.02
C HIS A 26 -1.03 14.77 5.66
N ASN A 27 0.11 14.23 5.22
CA ASN A 27 0.78 14.69 4.01
C ASN A 27 0.25 13.97 2.77
N HIS A 28 -0.30 14.75 1.83
CA HIS A 28 -0.76 14.27 0.53
C HIS A 28 0.35 13.63 -0.32
N ASP A 29 1.61 14.03 -0.15
CA ASP A 29 2.72 13.40 -0.86
C ASP A 29 2.87 11.92 -0.50
N GLN A 30 2.64 11.56 0.76
CA GLN A 30 2.72 10.16 1.22
C GLN A 30 1.57 9.31 0.67
N SER A 31 0.39 9.91 0.52
CA SER A 31 -0.79 9.29 -0.12
C SER A 31 -0.50 8.96 -1.59
N ASN A 32 0.10 9.91 -2.32
CA ASN A 32 0.47 9.71 -3.72
C ASN A 32 1.61 8.68 -3.89
N GLN A 33 2.50 8.60 -2.89
CA GLN A 33 3.62 7.66 -2.90
C GLN A 33 3.20 6.23 -2.53
N PHE A 34 2.11 6.07 -1.74
CA PHE A 34 1.60 4.77 -1.30
C PHE A 34 1.36 3.78 -2.45
N THR A 35 0.60 4.19 -3.46
CA THR A 35 0.26 3.31 -4.58
C THR A 35 1.49 2.92 -5.38
N LYS A 36 2.41 3.86 -5.62
CA LYS A 36 3.67 3.61 -6.34
C LYS A 36 4.55 2.60 -5.61
N ASP A 37 4.69 2.77 -4.30
CA ASP A 37 5.54 1.88 -3.49
C ASP A 37 4.92 0.49 -3.35
N CYS A 38 3.59 0.39 -3.28
CA CYS A 38 2.89 -0.90 -3.32
C CYS A 38 3.16 -1.64 -4.65
N ILE A 39 3.11 -0.93 -5.79
CA ILE A 39 3.43 -1.52 -7.09
C ILE A 39 4.89 -1.98 -7.13
N ALA A 40 5.82 -1.13 -6.68
CA ALA A 40 7.24 -1.46 -6.62
C ALA A 40 7.51 -2.69 -5.74
N TYR A 41 6.84 -2.80 -4.59
CA TYR A 41 6.93 -3.98 -3.73
C TYR A 41 6.39 -5.24 -4.43
N LEU A 42 5.20 -5.17 -5.04
CA LEU A 42 4.60 -6.30 -5.76
C LEU A 42 5.52 -6.77 -6.90
N GLN A 43 6.10 -5.85 -7.66
CA GLN A 43 7.08 -6.18 -8.69
C GLN A 43 8.35 -6.83 -8.11
N ALA A 44 8.86 -6.33 -6.97
CA ALA A 44 10.06 -6.86 -6.33
C ALA A 44 9.88 -8.30 -5.80
N ILE A 45 8.67 -8.69 -5.40
CA ILE A 45 8.37 -10.06 -4.95
C ILE A 45 7.99 -11.01 -6.11
N GLY A 46 8.09 -10.54 -7.36
CA GLY A 46 7.86 -11.35 -8.56
C GLY A 46 6.43 -11.31 -9.10
N CYS A 47 5.57 -10.40 -8.65
CA CYS A 47 4.28 -10.18 -9.30
C CYS A 47 4.49 -9.50 -10.66
N VAL A 48 3.83 -10.01 -11.69
CA VAL A 48 3.83 -9.43 -13.03
C VAL A 48 2.45 -8.87 -13.37
N ASN A 49 2.38 -7.94 -14.33
CA ASN A 49 1.14 -7.29 -14.74
C ASN A 49 0.40 -6.55 -13.60
N VAL A 50 1.15 -5.97 -12.66
CA VAL A 50 0.57 -5.19 -11.54
C VAL A 50 -0.19 -3.97 -12.06
N LYS A 51 -1.48 -3.94 -11.76
CA LYS A 51 -2.38 -2.83 -12.06
C LYS A 51 -3.16 -2.47 -10.81
N GLU A 52 -3.23 -1.19 -10.51
CA GLU A 52 -4.16 -0.67 -9.52
C GLU A 52 -5.60 -0.88 -9.99
N THR A 53 -6.47 -1.34 -9.09
CA THR A 53 -7.89 -1.55 -9.36
C THR A 53 -8.75 -0.90 -8.30
N GLY A 54 -9.86 -0.32 -8.74
CA GLY A 54 -10.73 0.49 -7.88
C GLY A 54 -10.07 1.80 -7.44
N SER A 55 -10.85 2.60 -6.73
CA SER A 55 -10.40 3.90 -6.23
C SER A 55 -9.52 3.75 -4.99
N PHE A 56 -8.47 4.56 -4.94
CA PHE A 56 -7.75 4.83 -3.71
C PHE A 56 -8.73 5.30 -2.62
N ALA A 57 -8.66 4.71 -1.44
CA ALA A 57 -9.48 5.09 -0.30
C ALA A 57 -8.58 5.53 0.87
N SER A 58 -8.88 6.68 1.46
CA SER A 58 -8.26 7.17 2.68
C SER A 58 -9.24 7.06 3.85
N ASN A 59 -8.76 7.26 5.07
CA ASN A 59 -9.56 7.21 6.29
C ASN A 59 -10.27 5.86 6.53
N GLN A 60 -9.64 4.77 6.11
CA GLN A 60 -10.20 3.43 6.24
C GLN A 60 -9.87 2.80 7.59
N ALA A 61 -10.68 1.83 7.99
CA ALA A 61 -10.44 1.03 9.19
C ALA A 61 -9.21 0.12 9.03
N GLU A 62 -8.71 -0.35 10.17
CA GLU A 62 -7.52 -1.21 10.27
C GLU A 62 -7.64 -2.47 9.38
N PRO A 63 -6.56 -2.88 8.69
CA PRO A 63 -6.50 -4.13 7.96
C PRO A 63 -6.65 -5.37 8.85
N LEU A 64 -7.12 -6.45 8.24
CA LEU A 64 -6.87 -7.80 8.76
C LEU A 64 -5.36 -8.11 8.69
N GLN A 65 -4.84 -8.78 9.72
CA GLN A 65 -3.40 -9.04 9.93
C GLN A 65 -2.65 -9.47 8.66
N GLY A 66 -1.46 -8.89 8.46
CA GLY A 66 -0.53 -9.29 7.39
C GLY A 66 -0.64 -8.51 6.08
N LYS A 67 -1.59 -7.58 5.93
CA LYS A 67 -1.76 -6.76 4.69
C LYS A 67 -1.25 -5.32 4.81
N GLU A 68 -0.58 -5.01 5.91
CA GLU A 68 -0.12 -3.67 6.23
C GLU A 68 1.23 -3.35 5.58
N MET A 69 1.36 -2.10 5.12
CA MET A 69 2.57 -1.41 4.70
C MET A 69 2.87 -0.37 5.77
N ARG A 70 4.14 -0.26 6.15
CA ARG A 70 4.64 0.75 7.08
C ARG A 70 5.42 1.81 6.30
N TRP A 71 5.23 3.07 6.63
CA TRP A 71 6.08 4.15 6.12
C TRP A 71 7.48 4.05 6.77
N ASP A 72 8.50 3.84 5.96
CA ASP A 72 9.89 3.91 6.38
C ASP A 72 10.36 5.37 6.25
N VAL A 73 10.55 6.04 7.41
CA VAL A 73 10.96 7.45 7.47
C VAL A 73 12.36 7.67 6.89
N LEU A 74 13.26 6.69 7.05
CA LEU A 74 14.65 6.82 6.59
C LEU A 74 14.73 6.70 5.06
N GLN A 75 13.88 5.85 4.48
CA GLN A 75 13.84 5.62 3.04
C GLN A 75 12.79 6.46 2.32
N SER A 76 11.97 7.21 3.07
CA SER A 76 10.84 7.99 2.55
C SER A 76 9.96 7.19 1.59
N LYS A 77 9.65 5.94 1.96
CA LYS A 77 8.85 5.02 1.14
C LYS A 77 8.04 4.05 2.01
N TRP A 78 6.98 3.50 1.45
CA TRP A 78 6.21 2.42 2.06
C TRP A 78 6.90 1.08 1.85
N VAL A 79 7.01 0.30 2.93
CA VAL A 79 7.56 -1.05 2.92
C VAL A 79 6.57 -2.02 3.54
N LYS A 80 6.60 -3.28 3.13
CA LYS A 80 5.75 -4.31 3.75
C LYS A 80 6.08 -4.43 5.24
N ALA A 81 5.06 -4.28 6.09
CA ALA A 81 5.15 -4.50 7.54
C ALA A 81 5.08 -5.98 7.90
#